data_AF-A0A914A2P8-F1
#
_entry.id   AF-A0A914A2P8-F1
#
_cell.length_a   1.000
_cell.length_b   1.000
_cell.length_c   1.000
_cell.angle_alpha   90.00
_cell.angle_beta   90.00
_cell.angle_gamma   90.00
#
_symmetry.space_group_name_H-M   'P 1'
#
loop_
_entity.id
_entity.type
_entity.pdbx_description
1 polymer ?
#
loop_
_entity_poly.entity_id
_entity_poly.type
_entity_poly.pdbx_seq_one_letter_code
_entity_poly.pdbx_strand_id
1 'polypeptide(L)'
;MSENAVPSQTLTEYCNSLDYYNVNFDVYNRVSQRINRFSDWIDKSLPKLADSMEISLPATGTLNVLSVGAGNGTIDSRILPHLRDKVHPNVRAIFLEPDLHTFQQCQDLVGKESPRLQGKSGGGQFWQFLNTSLGQEKDFFTSFDLEEACRKQNIMISEVQPIGIYVNVSCCFDPPQELTEDGRYLLDTITRSVNFAQTAAAELRKDVLRFLRSDTCSSITADGQVILDGSNSAYIIRRP
;
A
#
# COMPACT_ATOMS: atom_id res chain seq x y z
N MET A 1 -16.85 6.76 37.40
CA MET A 1 -17.35 5.90 36.32
C MET A 1 -16.17 5.08 35.84
N SER A 2 -16.27 3.76 35.80
CA SER A 2 -15.17 2.90 35.38
C SER A 2 -15.09 2.85 33.85
N GLU A 3 -13.90 3.10 33.30
CA GLU A 3 -13.59 2.68 31.94
C GLU A 3 -13.60 1.16 31.89
N ASN A 4 -14.54 0.58 31.14
CA ASN A 4 -14.49 -0.83 30.79
C ASN A 4 -13.42 -1.00 29.71
N ALA A 5 -12.17 -1.21 30.13
CA ALA A 5 -11.11 -1.64 29.22
C ALA A 5 -11.56 -2.95 28.55
N VAL A 6 -11.67 -2.94 27.22
CA VAL A 6 -11.95 -4.14 26.44
C VAL A 6 -10.79 -5.12 26.66
N PRO A 7 -11.04 -6.40 27.00
CA PRO A 7 -9.96 -7.37 27.17
C PRO A 7 -9.12 -7.46 25.91
N SER A 8 -7.79 -7.35 26.03
CA SER A 8 -6.91 -7.45 24.87
C SER A 8 -7.00 -8.84 24.25
N GLN A 9 -7.27 -8.88 22.94
CA GLN A 9 -7.36 -10.12 22.17
C GLN A 9 -6.14 -10.24 21.24
N THR A 10 -5.34 -11.29 21.46
CA THR A 10 -4.29 -11.69 20.53
C THR A 10 -4.92 -12.31 19.29
N LEU A 11 -4.77 -11.64 18.14
CA LEU A 11 -5.11 -12.17 16.82
C LEU A 11 -3.84 -12.59 16.07
N THR A 12 -3.93 -13.64 15.25
CA THR A 12 -2.83 -14.10 14.41
C THR A 12 -2.60 -13.13 13.25
N GLU A 13 -1.41 -12.55 13.14
CA GLU A 13 -1.05 -11.71 11.99
C GLU A 13 -1.03 -12.52 10.69
N TYR A 14 -1.68 -12.00 9.65
CA TYR A 14 -1.72 -12.65 8.34
C TYR A 14 -0.35 -12.69 7.64
N CYS A 15 0.54 -11.76 7.96
CA CYS A 15 1.93 -11.71 7.49
C CYS A 15 2.81 -12.88 8.00
N ASN A 16 2.36 -13.64 9.02
CA ASN A 16 3.10 -14.79 9.53
C ASN A 16 3.04 -16.02 8.59
N SER A 17 2.23 -15.98 7.54
CA SER A 17 2.20 -16.97 6.46
C SER A 17 2.34 -16.25 5.13
N LEU A 18 3.43 -16.54 4.41
CA LEU A 18 3.74 -15.88 3.14
C LEU A 18 2.69 -16.17 2.05
N ASP A 19 2.22 -17.43 1.96
CA ASP A 19 1.17 -17.83 1.02
C ASP A 19 -0.14 -17.09 1.30
N TYR A 20 -0.53 -17.01 2.58
CA TYR A 20 -1.75 -16.32 3.00
C TYR A 20 -1.63 -14.81 2.81
N TYR A 21 -0.46 -14.23 3.07
CA TYR A 21 -0.14 -12.84 2.77
C TYR A 21 -0.28 -12.53 1.29
N ASN A 22 0.29 -13.36 0.40
CA ASN A 22 0.25 -13.15 -1.04
C ASN A 22 -1.19 -13.21 -1.60
N VAL A 23 -2.01 -14.18 -1.16
CA VAL A 23 -3.45 -14.24 -1.54
C VAL A 23 -4.22 -12.99 -1.10
N ASN A 24 -4.02 -12.54 0.15
CA ASN A 24 -4.64 -11.31 0.67
C ASN A 24 -4.20 -10.07 -0.13
N PHE A 25 -2.91 -9.97 -0.43
CA PHE A 25 -2.30 -8.87 -1.17
C PHE A 25 -2.83 -8.77 -2.61
N ASP A 26 -3.01 -9.91 -3.30
CA ASP A 26 -3.58 -9.97 -4.64
C ASP A 26 -5.06 -9.58 -4.68
N VAL A 27 -5.88 -10.09 -3.74
CA VAL A 27 -7.28 -9.65 -3.57
C VAL A 27 -7.31 -8.15 -3.32
N TYR A 28 -6.50 -7.65 -2.37
CA TYR A 28 -6.44 -6.23 -2.05
C TYR A 28 -6.07 -5.38 -3.28
N ASN A 29 -5.02 -5.73 -4.01
CA ASN A 29 -4.58 -5.02 -5.21
C ASN A 29 -5.69 -4.93 -6.27
N ARG A 30 -6.45 -6.03 -6.46
CA ARG A 30 -7.59 -6.10 -7.38
C ARG A 30 -8.74 -5.20 -6.93
N VAL A 31 -9.25 -5.34 -5.71
CA VAL A 31 -10.48 -4.67 -5.26
C VAL A 31 -10.29 -3.18 -4.98
N SER A 32 -9.14 -2.79 -4.44
CA SER A 32 -8.82 -1.37 -4.25
C SER A 32 -8.47 -0.66 -5.56
N GLN A 33 -8.21 -1.41 -6.64
CA GLN A 33 -7.52 -0.88 -7.80
C GLN A 33 -6.21 -0.18 -7.39
N ARG A 34 -5.53 -0.74 -6.38
CA ARG A 34 -4.20 -0.33 -5.92
C ARG A 34 -3.10 -0.70 -6.91
N ILE A 35 -3.45 -1.39 -7.98
CA ILE A 35 -2.63 -1.48 -9.17
C ILE A 35 -3.35 -0.75 -10.32
N ASN A 36 -4.18 0.31 -10.10
CA ASN A 36 -4.66 1.36 -11.05
C ASN A 36 -4.60 2.86 -10.55
N ARG A 37 -3.79 3.26 -9.53
CA ARG A 37 -3.48 4.67 -9.11
C ARG A 37 -2.00 5.20 -9.03
N PHE A 38 -0.91 4.48 -8.68
CA PHE A 38 0.52 4.98 -8.84
C PHE A 38 0.99 5.24 -10.28
N SER A 39 0.85 4.34 -11.24
CA SER A 39 1.66 4.43 -12.48
C SER A 39 1.10 5.34 -13.59
N ASP A 40 -0.11 5.86 -13.47
CA ASP A 40 -0.59 7.05 -14.21
C ASP A 40 -0.46 8.32 -13.35
N TRP A 41 -0.02 8.17 -12.08
CA TRP A 41 0.78 9.19 -11.41
C TRP A 41 2.24 9.15 -11.91
N ILE A 42 2.86 7.98 -12.17
CA ILE A 42 4.17 7.86 -12.83
C ILE A 42 4.11 8.51 -14.22
N ASP A 43 3.19 8.10 -15.11
CA ASP A 43 3.12 8.67 -16.46
C ASP A 43 2.81 10.17 -16.49
N LYS A 44 2.16 10.72 -15.45
CA LYS A 44 1.81 12.14 -15.34
C LYS A 44 2.90 13.00 -14.67
N SER A 45 3.58 12.43 -13.67
CA SER A 45 4.52 13.14 -12.80
C SER A 45 5.97 12.78 -13.07
N LEU A 46 6.30 11.51 -13.32
CA LEU A 46 7.69 11.08 -13.51
C LEU A 46 8.38 11.75 -14.71
N PRO A 47 7.74 12.03 -15.86
CA PRO A 47 8.36 12.84 -16.91
C PRO A 47 8.80 14.22 -16.42
N LYS A 48 7.96 14.91 -15.63
CA LYS A 48 8.29 16.24 -15.07
C LYS A 48 9.37 16.16 -14.00
N LEU A 49 9.37 15.09 -13.21
CA LEU A 49 10.42 14.84 -12.23
C LEU A 49 11.75 14.55 -12.94
N ALA A 50 11.74 13.75 -14.02
CA ALA A 50 12.89 13.47 -14.87
C ALA A 50 13.45 14.73 -15.54
N ASP A 51 12.58 15.61 -16.07
CA ASP A 51 12.98 16.92 -16.60
C ASP A 51 13.65 17.81 -15.51
N SER A 52 13.40 17.54 -14.22
CA SER A 52 14.04 18.21 -13.07
C SER A 52 15.27 17.48 -12.48
N MET A 53 15.73 16.38 -13.09
CA MET A 53 16.90 15.65 -12.62
C MET A 53 18.19 16.23 -13.22
N GLU A 54 19.00 16.90 -12.40
CA GLU A 54 20.32 17.41 -12.78
C GLU A 54 21.36 16.26 -12.86
N ILE A 55 21.22 15.39 -13.86
CA ILE A 55 22.07 14.21 -14.05
C ILE A 55 23.11 14.48 -15.14
N SER A 56 24.35 14.70 -14.70
CA SER A 56 25.52 14.75 -15.58
C SER A 56 26.12 13.35 -15.73
N LEU A 57 25.67 12.61 -16.74
CA LEU A 57 26.25 11.33 -17.16
C LEU A 57 26.70 11.43 -18.63
N PRO A 58 27.89 10.91 -18.99
CA PRO A 58 28.28 10.75 -20.38
C PRO A 58 27.39 9.68 -21.03
N ALA A 59 27.20 9.72 -22.34
CA ALA A 59 26.34 8.77 -23.07
C ALA A 59 26.75 7.28 -22.94
N THR A 60 28.01 7.01 -22.58
CA THR A 60 28.55 5.67 -22.27
C THR A 60 28.39 5.27 -20.80
N GLY A 61 27.93 6.18 -19.95
CA GLY A 61 27.64 5.96 -18.54
C GLY A 61 26.45 5.04 -18.31
N THR A 62 26.12 4.77 -17.05
CA THR A 62 24.98 3.94 -16.67
C THR A 62 24.23 4.63 -15.53
N LEU A 63 22.94 4.89 -15.73
CA LEU A 63 22.04 5.31 -14.65
C LEU A 63 21.71 4.07 -13.81
N ASN A 64 22.17 4.03 -12.56
CA ASN A 64 21.87 2.93 -11.65
C ASN A 64 20.60 3.27 -10.85
N VAL A 65 19.62 2.37 -10.88
CA VAL A 65 18.34 2.49 -10.16
C VAL A 65 18.28 1.35 -9.14
N LEU A 66 18.02 1.67 -7.87
CA LEU A 66 17.78 0.68 -6.83
C LEU A 66 16.29 0.67 -6.50
N SER A 67 15.65 -0.48 -6.67
CA SER A 67 14.28 -0.73 -6.22
C SER A 67 14.30 -1.59 -4.96
N VAL A 68 13.50 -1.20 -3.96
CA VAL A 68 13.43 -1.84 -2.65
C VAL A 68 11.96 -2.16 -2.35
N GLY A 69 11.65 -3.44 -2.11
CA GLY A 69 10.27 -3.90 -1.99
C GLY A 69 9.49 -3.74 -3.30
N ALA A 70 10.12 -4.10 -4.41
CA ALA A 70 9.55 -4.04 -5.76
C ALA A 70 8.28 -4.89 -5.91
N GLY A 71 8.11 -5.90 -5.03
CA GLY A 71 7.16 -6.96 -5.23
C GLY A 71 7.43 -7.65 -6.57
N ASN A 72 6.36 -7.92 -7.32
CA ASN A 72 6.44 -8.51 -8.65
C ASN A 72 6.96 -7.55 -9.75
N GLY A 73 7.48 -6.36 -9.39
CA GLY A 73 8.07 -5.42 -10.34
C GLY A 73 7.08 -4.65 -11.23
N THR A 74 5.76 -4.78 -11.02
CA THR A 74 4.75 -4.09 -11.85
C THR A 74 4.96 -2.57 -11.89
N ILE A 75 5.26 -1.95 -10.75
CA ILE A 75 5.50 -0.50 -10.66
C ILE A 75 6.79 -0.11 -11.38
N ASP A 76 7.86 -0.86 -11.14
CA ASP A 76 9.18 -0.68 -11.72
C ASP A 76 9.18 -0.80 -13.24
N SER A 77 8.44 -1.78 -13.77
CA SER A 77 8.25 -1.96 -15.22
C SER A 77 7.67 -0.73 -15.91
N ARG A 78 6.98 0.15 -15.18
CA ARG A 78 6.47 1.44 -15.66
C ARG A 78 7.37 2.63 -15.32
N ILE A 79 8.17 2.58 -14.24
CA ILE A 79 9.17 3.61 -13.93
C ILE A 79 10.34 3.56 -14.92
N LEU A 80 10.90 2.38 -15.17
CA LEU A 80 12.16 2.21 -15.91
C LEU A 80 12.12 2.73 -17.37
N PRO A 81 11.02 2.59 -18.14
CA PRO A 81 10.91 3.19 -19.48
C PRO A 81 11.03 4.72 -19.44
N HIS A 82 10.31 5.40 -18.55
CA HIS A 82 10.42 6.87 -18.42
C HIS A 82 11.85 7.30 -18.08
N LEU A 83 12.56 6.56 -17.21
CA LEU A 83 13.96 6.86 -16.91
C LEU A 83 14.89 6.62 -18.11
N ARG A 84 14.64 5.57 -18.91
CA ARG A 84 15.40 5.31 -20.15
C ARG A 84 15.18 6.41 -21.20
N ASP A 85 13.93 6.84 -21.37
CA ASP A 85 13.53 7.75 -22.44
C ASP A 85 13.80 9.23 -22.10
N LYS A 86 13.74 9.60 -20.81
CA LYS A 86 13.88 10.99 -20.34
C LYS A 86 15.19 11.32 -19.66
N VAL A 87 15.88 10.34 -19.05
CA VAL A 87 17.06 10.60 -18.22
C VAL A 87 18.32 10.04 -18.84
N HIS A 88 18.37 8.73 -19.14
CA HIS A 88 19.57 8.12 -19.73
C HIS A 88 19.24 6.80 -20.43
N PRO A 89 19.62 6.56 -21.69
CA PRO A 89 19.21 5.35 -22.44
C PRO A 89 19.75 4.04 -21.85
N ASN A 90 20.92 4.10 -21.21
CA ASN A 90 21.52 2.99 -20.48
C ASN A 90 21.14 3.07 -18.98
N VAL A 91 20.12 2.32 -18.59
CA VAL A 91 19.65 2.16 -17.21
C VAL A 91 19.94 0.74 -16.71
N ARG A 92 20.51 0.63 -15.52
CA ARG A 92 20.69 -0.63 -14.79
C ARG A 92 19.84 -0.60 -13.53
N ALA A 93 18.79 -1.42 -13.49
CA ALA A 93 18.00 -1.66 -12.29
C ALA A 93 18.64 -2.75 -11.41
N ILE A 94 18.59 -2.55 -10.10
CA ILE A 94 18.90 -3.55 -9.07
C ILE A 94 17.65 -3.68 -8.21
N PHE A 95 17.15 -4.89 -8.05
CA PHE A 95 15.93 -5.19 -7.28
C PHE A 95 16.31 -5.84 -5.95
N LEU A 96 15.80 -5.30 -4.85
CA LEU A 96 15.89 -5.87 -3.51
C LEU A 96 14.48 -6.27 -3.05
N GLU A 97 14.15 -7.54 -3.22
CA GLU A 97 12.86 -8.13 -2.85
C GLU A 97 13.10 -9.35 -1.95
N PRO A 98 12.62 -9.38 -0.70
CA PRO A 98 12.85 -10.49 0.23
C PRO A 98 12.01 -11.75 -0.04
N ASP A 99 10.84 -11.67 -0.68
CA ASP A 99 10.08 -12.87 -1.06
C ASP A 99 10.63 -13.49 -2.35
N LEU A 100 11.18 -14.70 -2.25
CA LEU A 100 11.77 -15.45 -3.37
C LEU A 100 10.76 -15.79 -4.47
N HIS A 101 9.49 -16.06 -4.14
CA HIS A 101 8.44 -16.33 -5.11
C HIS A 101 8.09 -15.05 -5.89
N THR A 102 7.87 -13.95 -5.16
CA THR A 102 7.60 -12.63 -5.74
C THR A 102 8.80 -12.07 -6.51
N PHE A 103 10.04 -12.38 -6.10
CA PHE A 103 11.26 -12.08 -6.85
C PHE A 103 11.33 -12.87 -8.18
N GLN A 104 10.94 -14.14 -8.20
CA GLN A 104 10.86 -14.91 -9.44
C GLN A 104 9.80 -14.33 -10.39
N GLN A 105 8.63 -13.94 -9.87
CA GLN A 105 7.62 -13.22 -10.64
C GLN A 105 8.15 -11.88 -11.20
N CYS A 106 8.95 -11.15 -10.41
CA CYS A 106 9.60 -9.91 -10.84
C CYS A 106 10.57 -10.14 -12.01
N GLN A 107 11.38 -11.20 -11.96
CA GLN A 107 12.25 -11.58 -13.08
C GLN A 107 11.44 -11.91 -14.36
N ASP A 108 10.34 -12.65 -14.22
CA ASP A 108 9.48 -13.05 -15.34
C ASP A 108 8.69 -11.87 -15.95
N LEU A 109 8.25 -10.92 -15.12
CA LEU A 109 7.54 -9.70 -15.54
C LEU A 109 8.47 -8.68 -16.21
N VAL A 110 9.65 -8.44 -15.65
CA VAL A 110 10.65 -7.53 -16.24
C VAL A 110 11.17 -8.06 -17.59
N GLY A 111 11.09 -9.37 -17.85
CA GLY A 111 11.51 -10.02 -19.09
C GLY A 111 10.52 -9.99 -20.27
N LYS A 112 9.27 -9.50 -20.12
CA LYS A 112 8.19 -9.69 -21.11
C LYS A 112 7.50 -8.43 -21.68
N GLU A 113 8.09 -7.26 -21.45
CA GLU A 113 7.61 -5.93 -21.87
C GLU A 113 6.31 -5.41 -21.21
N SER A 114 6.27 -4.08 -21.11
CA SER A 114 5.13 -3.22 -20.73
C SER A 114 3.82 -3.69 -21.37
N PRO A 115 2.70 -3.83 -20.62
CA PRO A 115 2.05 -2.61 -20.14
C PRO A 115 1.33 -2.66 -18.79
N ARG A 116 1.28 -1.47 -18.17
CA ARG A 116 0.14 -0.96 -17.38
C ARG A 116 -0.13 -1.64 -16.01
N LEU A 117 0.31 -1.01 -14.92
CA LEU A 117 -0.52 -0.22 -13.97
C LEU A 117 0.12 -0.08 -12.55
N GLN A 118 -0.61 0.16 -11.44
CA GLN A 118 -0.41 1.34 -10.54
C GLN A 118 -0.88 1.36 -9.01
N GLY A 119 -0.07 1.45 -7.93
CA GLY A 119 -0.27 2.14 -6.58
C GLY A 119 -1.46 2.30 -5.59
N LYS A 120 -1.14 2.77 -4.33
CA LYS A 120 -1.65 2.53 -2.91
C LYS A 120 -2.63 3.48 -2.12
N SER A 121 -3.10 2.99 -0.96
CA SER A 121 -4.22 3.49 -0.14
C SER A 121 -4.16 3.67 1.41
N GLY A 122 -4.85 4.73 1.88
CA GLY A 122 -5.14 5.27 3.22
C GLY A 122 -5.86 4.43 4.28
N GLY A 123 -5.54 3.14 4.38
CA GLY A 123 -5.77 2.39 5.63
C GLY A 123 -5.07 3.01 6.87
N GLY A 124 -4.21 4.02 6.70
CA GLY A 124 -3.45 4.71 7.75
C GLY A 124 -4.26 5.11 8.99
N GLN A 125 -5.42 5.76 8.81
CA GLN A 125 -6.25 6.19 9.95
C GLN A 125 -6.92 5.00 10.65
N PHE A 126 -7.34 3.99 9.88
CA PHE A 126 -7.96 2.79 10.39
C PHE A 126 -6.98 1.92 11.20
N TRP A 127 -5.71 1.84 10.78
CA TRP A 127 -4.67 1.10 11.50
C TRP A 127 -4.33 1.70 12.88
N GLN A 128 -4.42 3.03 13.03
CA GLN A 128 -4.20 3.69 14.32
C GLN A 128 -5.25 3.27 15.38
N PHE A 129 -6.52 3.17 14.98
CA PHE A 129 -7.60 2.67 15.85
C PHE A 129 -7.43 1.20 16.23
N LEU A 130 -6.96 0.36 15.29
CA LEU A 130 -6.70 -1.06 15.56
C LEU A 130 -5.57 -1.28 16.56
N ASN A 131 -4.50 -0.49 16.51
CA ASN A 131 -3.40 -0.57 17.49
C ASN A 131 -3.94 -0.39 18.92
N THR A 132 -4.72 0.66 19.17
CA THR A 132 -5.35 0.91 20.47
C THR A 132 -6.31 -0.21 20.88
N SER A 133 -7.06 -0.76 19.92
CA SER A 133 -8.09 -1.79 20.18
C SER A 133 -7.54 -3.20 20.38
N LEU A 134 -6.36 -3.53 19.83
CA LEU A 134 -5.74 -4.86 19.92
C LEU A 134 -4.68 -4.97 21.03
N GLY A 135 -4.20 -3.84 21.57
CA GLY A 135 -3.21 -3.84 22.66
C GLY A 135 -1.83 -4.41 22.25
N GLN A 136 -1.47 -4.29 20.98
CA GLN A 136 -0.18 -4.73 20.43
C GLN A 136 0.57 -3.54 19.84
N GLU A 137 1.84 -3.38 20.20
CA GLU A 137 2.79 -2.53 19.46
C GLU A 137 3.10 -3.22 18.12
N LYS A 138 2.31 -2.88 17.09
CA LYS A 138 2.57 -3.27 15.71
C LYS A 138 3.22 -2.10 14.98
N ASP A 139 4.30 -2.37 14.26
CA ASP A 139 4.93 -1.41 13.37
C ASP A 139 3.99 -1.05 12.21
N PHE A 140 3.33 0.09 12.36
CA PHE A 140 2.51 0.73 11.33
C PHE A 140 3.10 2.08 11.00
N PHE A 141 3.67 2.20 9.79
CA PHE A 141 4.25 3.44 9.30
C PHE A 141 3.24 4.16 8.39
N THR A 142 3.00 5.42 8.70
CA THR A 142 2.20 6.36 7.92
C THR A 142 3.09 7.39 7.22
N SER A 143 2.47 8.30 6.46
CA SER A 143 3.10 9.53 5.96
C SER A 143 3.77 10.34 7.07
N PHE A 144 3.12 10.46 8.23
CA PHE A 144 3.61 11.22 9.37
C PHE A 144 4.92 10.64 9.92
N ASP A 145 5.02 9.32 10.04
CA ASP A 145 6.23 8.64 10.56
C ASP A 145 7.43 8.81 9.62
N LEU A 146 7.17 8.77 8.30
CA LEU A 146 8.19 9.06 7.29
C LEU A 146 8.66 10.52 7.35
N GLU A 147 7.74 11.48 7.43
CA GLU A 147 8.05 12.91 7.54
C GLU A 147 8.84 13.22 8.81
N GLU A 148 8.44 12.64 9.95
CA GLU A 148 9.13 12.76 11.23
C GLU A 148 10.53 12.09 11.21
N ALA A 149 10.67 10.94 10.54
CA ALA A 149 11.96 10.28 10.34
C ALA A 149 12.90 11.09 9.44
N CYS A 150 12.39 11.67 8.34
CA CYS A 150 13.15 12.57 7.48
C CYS A 150 13.59 13.83 8.24
N ARG A 151 12.67 14.46 8.99
CA ARG A 151 12.96 15.63 9.83
C ARG A 151 14.05 15.36 10.86
N LYS A 152 13.97 14.23 11.58
CA LYS A 152 15.00 13.80 12.55
C LYS A 152 16.37 13.57 11.92
N GLN A 153 16.42 13.16 10.65
CA GLN A 153 17.65 12.89 9.91
C GLN A 153 18.14 14.08 9.05
N ASN A 154 17.47 15.24 9.12
CA ASN A 154 17.70 16.39 8.25
C ASN A 154 17.61 16.08 6.73
N ILE A 155 16.79 15.09 6.37
CA ILE A 155 16.51 14.73 4.97
C ILE A 155 15.40 15.66 4.47
N MET A 156 15.71 16.48 3.45
CA MET A 156 14.74 17.39 2.86
C MET A 156 13.81 16.65 1.89
N ILE A 157 12.54 16.50 2.27
CA ILE A 157 11.46 16.17 1.34
C ILE A 157 11.25 17.40 0.45
N SER A 158 11.50 17.25 -0.85
CA SER A 158 11.42 18.35 -1.81
C SER A 158 10.02 18.55 -2.38
N GLU A 159 9.22 17.48 -2.44
CA GLU A 159 7.85 17.51 -2.94
C GLU A 159 7.06 16.31 -2.39
N VAL A 160 5.76 16.50 -2.14
CA VAL A 160 4.82 15.44 -1.78
C VAL A 160 3.65 15.50 -2.74
N GLN A 161 3.37 14.40 -3.43
CA GLN A 161 2.30 14.32 -4.41
C GLN A 161 1.24 13.29 -3.97
N PRO A 162 -0.02 13.69 -3.73
CA PRO A 162 -1.07 12.77 -3.29
C PRO A 162 -1.56 11.87 -4.42
N ILE A 163 -1.98 10.66 -4.05
CA ILE A 163 -2.44 9.59 -4.93
C ILE A 163 -3.71 9.01 -4.30
N GLY A 164 -4.86 9.54 -4.73
CA GLY A 164 -6.17 9.15 -4.20
C GLY A 164 -6.65 7.80 -4.74
N ILE A 165 -7.06 6.92 -3.84
CA ILE A 165 -7.75 5.66 -4.11
C ILE A 165 -8.88 5.55 -3.11
N TYR A 166 -9.88 4.75 -3.46
CA TYR A 166 -11.13 4.68 -2.76
C TYR A 166 -11.58 3.22 -2.88
N VAL A 167 -11.56 2.49 -1.77
CA VAL A 167 -11.74 1.03 -1.77
C VAL A 167 -13.18 0.73 -1.36
N ASN A 168 -13.94 0.07 -2.22
CA ASN A 168 -15.26 -0.40 -1.83
C ASN A 168 -15.09 -1.56 -0.84
N VAL A 169 -15.46 -1.31 0.42
CA VAL A 169 -15.37 -2.25 1.54
C VAL A 169 -16.76 -2.76 1.96
N SER A 170 -17.79 -2.59 1.12
CA SER A 170 -19.17 -2.98 1.45
C SER A 170 -19.30 -4.47 1.78
N CYS A 171 -18.55 -5.32 1.07
CA CYS A 171 -18.50 -6.76 1.33
C CYS A 171 -17.83 -7.16 2.66
N CYS A 172 -17.17 -6.23 3.37
CA CYS A 172 -16.65 -6.48 4.71
C CYS A 172 -17.74 -6.43 5.80
N PHE A 173 -18.95 -5.97 5.45
CA PHE A 173 -20.08 -5.80 6.38
C PHE A 173 -21.09 -6.95 6.36
N ASP A 174 -20.93 -7.90 5.44
CA ASP A 174 -21.79 -9.08 5.38
C ASP A 174 -21.60 -9.95 6.64
N PRO A 175 -22.62 -10.71 7.08
CA PRO A 175 -22.49 -11.61 8.21
C PRO A 175 -21.34 -12.62 8.03
N PRO A 176 -20.63 -13.06 9.10
CA PRO A 176 -19.43 -13.92 8.97
C PRO A 176 -19.62 -15.24 8.22
N GLN A 177 -20.85 -15.74 8.14
CA GLN A 177 -21.25 -16.94 7.38
C GLN A 177 -21.64 -16.67 5.92
N GLU A 178 -21.85 -15.41 5.55
CA GLU A 178 -22.27 -14.93 4.22
C GLU A 178 -21.15 -14.14 3.50
N LEU A 179 -20.04 -13.83 4.19
CA LEU A 179 -18.87 -13.19 3.60
C LEU A 179 -18.40 -13.92 2.34
N THR A 180 -18.35 -13.16 1.25
CA THR A 180 -17.64 -13.56 0.03
C THR A 180 -16.16 -13.76 0.31
N GLU A 181 -15.47 -14.51 -0.56
CA GLU A 181 -14.02 -14.71 -0.47
C GLU A 181 -13.27 -13.37 -0.46
N ASP A 182 -13.67 -12.45 -1.35
CA ASP A 182 -13.17 -11.06 -1.40
C ASP A 182 -13.46 -10.29 -0.11
N GLY A 183 -14.68 -10.37 0.43
CA GLY A 183 -15.05 -9.71 1.69
C GLY A 183 -14.22 -10.20 2.89
N ARG A 184 -13.98 -11.51 2.97
CA ARG A 184 -13.11 -12.11 4.00
C ARG A 184 -11.67 -11.63 3.87
N TYR A 185 -11.03 -11.81 2.70
CA TYR A 185 -9.63 -11.42 2.52
C TYR A 185 -9.41 -9.90 2.58
N LEU A 186 -10.38 -9.10 2.13
CA LEU A 186 -10.31 -7.64 2.28
C LEU A 186 -10.38 -7.23 3.75
N LEU A 187 -11.29 -7.81 4.54
CA LEU A 187 -11.39 -7.56 5.97
C LEU A 187 -10.15 -8.05 6.74
N ASP A 188 -9.60 -9.21 6.39
CA ASP A 188 -8.38 -9.79 6.98
C ASP A 188 -7.14 -8.93 6.65
N THR A 189 -7.03 -8.42 5.41
CA THR A 189 -5.99 -7.46 5.01
C THR A 189 -6.11 -6.15 5.80
N ILE A 190 -7.31 -5.59 5.83
CA ILE A 190 -7.63 -4.32 6.51
C ILE A 190 -7.29 -4.43 8.01
N THR A 191 -7.63 -5.54 8.66
CA THR A 191 -7.39 -5.82 10.07
C THR A 191 -6.03 -6.47 10.39
N ARG A 192 -5.21 -6.75 9.37
CA ARG A 192 -3.97 -7.54 9.43
C ARG A 192 -4.10 -8.86 10.22
N SER A 193 -5.27 -9.49 10.18
CA SER A 193 -5.61 -10.63 11.05
C SER A 193 -6.18 -11.80 10.26
N VAL A 194 -5.73 -13.02 10.53
CA VAL A 194 -6.20 -14.23 9.84
C VAL A 194 -7.66 -14.54 10.23
N ASN A 195 -8.55 -14.61 9.24
CA ASN A 195 -9.97 -14.92 9.39
C ASN A 195 -10.64 -14.09 10.49
N PHE A 196 -10.41 -12.77 10.50
CA PHE A 196 -10.85 -11.82 11.53
C PHE A 196 -12.34 -11.95 11.85
N ALA A 197 -13.18 -12.12 10.83
CA ALA A 197 -14.61 -12.26 10.99
C ALA A 197 -15.01 -13.47 11.86
N GLN A 198 -14.22 -14.54 11.85
CA GLN A 198 -14.46 -15.77 12.61
C GLN A 198 -13.67 -15.80 13.93
N THR A 199 -12.50 -15.16 14.00
CA THR A 199 -11.59 -15.23 15.16
C THR A 199 -11.76 -14.09 16.16
N ALA A 200 -12.19 -12.91 15.73
CA ALA A 200 -12.39 -11.76 16.62
C ALA A 200 -13.62 -11.92 17.52
N ALA A 201 -13.50 -11.46 18.77
CA ALA A 201 -14.61 -11.38 19.71
C ALA A 201 -15.75 -10.51 19.13
N ALA A 202 -17.00 -10.88 19.42
CA ALA A 202 -18.17 -10.28 18.75
C ALA A 202 -18.25 -8.74 18.93
N GLU A 203 -17.93 -8.22 20.11
CA GLU A 203 -17.91 -6.77 20.37
C GLU A 203 -16.73 -6.07 19.67
N LEU A 204 -15.52 -6.67 19.67
CA LEU A 204 -14.38 -6.15 18.90
C LEU A 204 -14.70 -6.07 17.40
N ARG A 205 -15.24 -7.15 16.82
CA ARG A 205 -15.66 -7.18 15.41
C ARG A 205 -16.69 -6.10 15.10
N LYS A 206 -17.68 -5.92 15.97
CA LYS A 206 -18.74 -4.91 15.87
C LYS A 206 -18.18 -3.48 15.96
N ASP A 207 -17.25 -3.21 16.87
CA ASP A 207 -16.64 -1.90 17.03
C ASP A 207 -15.68 -1.56 15.88
N VAL A 208 -14.90 -2.54 15.41
CA VAL A 208 -14.04 -2.40 14.22
C VAL A 208 -14.86 -2.11 12.96
N LEU A 209 -15.95 -2.84 12.71
CA LEU A 209 -16.83 -2.55 11.58
C LEU A 209 -17.54 -1.20 11.73
N ARG A 210 -18.00 -0.85 12.95
CA ARG A 210 -18.59 0.48 13.21
C ARG A 210 -17.60 1.60 12.88
N PHE A 211 -16.34 1.47 13.29
CA PHE A 211 -15.30 2.46 13.01
C PHE A 211 -14.92 2.50 11.52
N LEU A 212 -14.79 1.34 10.87
CA LEU A 212 -14.53 1.25 9.42
C LEU A 212 -15.61 1.98 8.61
N ARG A 213 -16.87 1.93 9.04
CA ARG A 213 -18.01 2.61 8.38
C ARG A 213 -18.16 4.09 8.75
N SER A 214 -17.42 4.60 9.73
CA SER A 214 -17.49 6.00 10.14
C SER A 214 -16.94 6.93 9.07
N ASP A 215 -17.39 8.18 9.07
CA ASP A 215 -16.92 9.28 8.23
C ASP A 215 -15.42 9.60 8.41
N THR A 216 -14.81 9.13 9.49
CA THR A 216 -13.37 9.21 9.76
C THR A 216 -12.56 8.26 8.87
N CYS A 217 -13.11 7.11 8.48
CA CYS A 217 -12.43 6.12 7.63
C CYS A 217 -13.02 6.03 6.23
N SER A 218 -14.34 6.11 6.09
CA SER A 218 -15.06 5.83 4.85
C SER A 218 -16.09 6.89 4.52
N SER A 219 -16.30 7.10 3.22
CA SER A 219 -17.50 7.77 2.72
C SER A 219 -18.60 6.74 2.42
N ILE A 220 -19.87 7.19 2.47
CA ILE A 220 -21.02 6.38 2.03
C ILE A 220 -21.61 7.04 0.79
N THR A 221 -21.73 6.26 -0.27
CA THR A 221 -22.28 6.68 -1.57
C THR A 221 -23.81 6.78 -1.54
N ALA A 222 -24.40 7.41 -2.55
CA ALA A 222 -25.86 7.57 -2.65
C ALA A 222 -26.62 6.24 -2.77
N ASP A 223 -25.98 5.19 -3.30
CA ASP A 223 -26.50 3.81 -3.36
C ASP A 223 -26.09 2.96 -2.14
N GLY A 224 -25.47 3.56 -1.12
CA GLY A 224 -25.21 2.95 0.19
C GLY A 224 -23.92 2.14 0.30
N GLN A 225 -23.08 2.12 -0.73
CA GLN A 225 -21.75 1.48 -0.70
C GLN A 225 -20.83 2.22 0.28
N VAL A 226 -20.04 1.47 1.04
CA VAL A 226 -19.04 1.99 1.97
C VAL A 226 -17.68 2.02 1.26
N ILE A 227 -17.11 3.21 1.14
CA ILE A 227 -15.88 3.48 0.39
C ILE A 227 -14.82 4.00 1.35
N LEU A 228 -13.90 3.13 1.74
CA LEU A 228 -12.73 3.44 2.58
C LEU A 228 -11.84 4.46 1.84
N ASP A 229 -11.47 5.56 2.52
CA ASP A 229 -10.45 6.45 2.00
C ASP A 229 -9.15 5.66 1.86
N GLY A 230 -8.74 5.56 0.63
CA GLY A 230 -7.56 4.86 0.21
C GLY A 230 -6.54 5.84 -0.37
N SER A 231 -6.18 6.94 0.27
CA SER A 231 -5.15 7.83 -0.28
C SER A 231 -3.72 7.50 0.20
N ASN A 232 -2.74 7.48 -0.71
CA ASN A 232 -1.31 7.54 -0.39
C ASN A 232 -0.66 8.84 -0.87
N SER A 233 0.60 9.03 -0.52
CA SER A 233 1.47 10.07 -1.08
C SER A 233 2.73 9.44 -1.68
N ALA A 234 3.22 10.03 -2.77
CA ALA A 234 4.58 9.84 -3.27
C ALA A 234 5.46 10.98 -2.72
N TYR A 235 6.60 10.61 -2.15
CA TYR A 235 7.58 11.52 -1.56
C TYR A 235 8.79 11.63 -2.48
N ILE A 236 9.12 12.85 -2.90
CA ILE A 236 10.27 13.14 -3.74
C ILE A 236 11.34 13.75 -2.84
N ILE A 237 12.46 13.06 -2.68
CA ILE A 237 13.63 13.50 -1.93
C ILE A 237 14.74 13.78 -2.95
N ARG A 238 15.15 15.05 -3.08
CA ARG A 238 16.34 15.41 -3.87
C ARG A 238 17.58 15.36 -2.97
N ARG A 239 18.71 14.94 -3.53
CA ARG A 239 20.01 15.13 -2.89
C ARG A 239 20.33 16.64 -2.89
N PRO A 240 20.83 17.22 -1.79
CA PRO A 240 21.34 18.60 -1.75
C PRO A 240 22.65 18.77 -2.54
#